data_AF-A0A418QH92-F1
#
_entry.id   AF-A0A418QH92-F1
#
_cell.length_a   1.000
_cell.length_b   1.000
_cell.length_c   1.000
_cell.angle_alpha   90.00
_cell.angle_beta   90.00
_cell.angle_gamma   90.00
#
_symmetry.space_group_name_H-M   'P 1'
#
loop_
_entity.id
_entity.type
_entity.pdbx_description
1 polymer ?
#
loop_
_entity_poly.entity_id
_entity_poly.type
_entity_poly.pdbx_seq_one_letter_code
_entity_poly.pdbx_strand_id
1 'polypeptide(L)'
;MTAAQTEEAAALALHWGAPRAALAWSRESLRRAAAHLRLGDPNAARAELAAEADSARVALLRARAAALDSQPEADQQAAQARILARQEGDSAALIAAVTLLAEGQQADPYAALRTLAEGLKVAEITGQSADPHLLAVLAHTQARLNVRKGQATAAKALERSAPRSPARVLALLALARPDDAHAEAQAGDLHPRWWAFTAAPMPSTSAGTARTVADG
;
A
#
# COMPACT_ATOMS: atom_id res chain seq x y z
N MET A 1 5.89 -23.28 -24.04
CA MET A 1 5.82 -21.83 -23.77
C MET A 1 7.20 -21.23 -23.96
N THR A 2 7.29 -20.06 -24.57
CA THR A 2 8.56 -19.31 -24.66
C THR A 2 8.89 -18.66 -23.31
N ALA A 3 10.13 -18.22 -23.11
CA ALA A 3 10.52 -17.51 -21.89
C ALA A 3 9.66 -16.24 -21.66
N ALA A 4 9.37 -15.49 -22.72
CA ALA A 4 8.52 -14.30 -22.65
C ALA A 4 7.08 -14.62 -22.21
N GLN A 5 6.48 -15.69 -22.75
CA GLN A 5 5.15 -16.14 -22.34
C GLN A 5 5.10 -16.56 -20.88
N THR A 6 6.17 -17.18 -20.38
CA THR A 6 6.27 -17.56 -18.96
C THR A 6 6.34 -16.32 -18.06
N GLU A 7 7.08 -15.29 -18.44
CA GLU A 7 7.14 -14.04 -17.67
C GLU A 7 5.81 -13.28 -17.66
N GLU A 8 5.12 -13.24 -18.80
CA GLU A 8 3.78 -12.66 -18.88
C GLU A 8 2.77 -13.44 -18.02
N ALA A 9 2.82 -14.77 -18.06
CA ALA A 9 2.01 -15.62 -17.18
C ALA A 9 2.33 -15.37 -15.69
N ALA A 10 3.60 -15.17 -15.34
CA ALA A 10 3.99 -14.84 -13.97
C ALA A 10 3.50 -13.45 -13.55
N ALA A 11 3.52 -12.47 -14.45
CA ALA A 11 2.98 -11.14 -14.20
C ALA A 11 1.47 -11.19 -13.95
N LEU A 12 0.74 -11.95 -14.77
CA LEU A 12 -0.69 -12.19 -14.59
C LEU A 12 -0.98 -12.94 -13.29
N ALA A 13 -0.21 -13.97 -12.97
CA ALA A 13 -0.34 -14.70 -11.70
C ALA A 13 -0.21 -13.75 -10.51
N LEU A 14 0.79 -12.87 -10.52
CA LEU A 14 0.92 -11.87 -9.48
C LEU A 14 -0.25 -10.90 -9.50
N HIS A 15 -0.68 -10.38 -10.65
CA HIS A 15 -1.83 -9.47 -10.73
C HIS A 15 -3.11 -10.06 -10.10
N TRP A 16 -3.39 -11.34 -10.34
CA TRP A 16 -4.57 -12.06 -9.82
C TRP A 16 -4.40 -12.65 -8.42
N GLY A 17 -3.35 -12.28 -7.70
CA GLY A 17 -3.14 -12.69 -6.30
C GLY A 17 -2.68 -14.14 -6.15
N ALA A 18 -1.86 -14.64 -7.07
CA ALA A 18 -1.19 -15.93 -6.96
C ALA A 18 0.35 -15.75 -6.85
N PRO A 19 0.87 -15.17 -5.74
CA PRO A 19 2.29 -14.86 -5.61
C PRO A 19 3.20 -16.09 -5.69
N ARG A 20 2.76 -17.26 -5.21
CA ARG A 20 3.54 -18.50 -5.31
C ARG A 20 3.72 -18.96 -6.76
N ALA A 21 2.68 -18.83 -7.59
CA ALA A 21 2.78 -19.14 -9.01
C ALA A 21 3.70 -18.15 -9.73
N ALA A 22 3.62 -16.85 -9.39
CA ALA A 22 4.55 -15.85 -9.90
C ALA A 22 6.02 -16.19 -9.58
N LEU A 23 6.30 -16.67 -8.36
CA LEU A 23 7.64 -17.13 -7.96
C LEU A 23 8.09 -18.39 -8.69
N ALA A 24 7.17 -19.32 -8.96
CA ALA A 24 7.48 -20.55 -9.69
C ALA A 24 7.83 -20.29 -11.16
N TRP A 25 7.27 -19.24 -11.75
CA TRP A 25 7.38 -18.99 -13.19
C TRP A 25 8.35 -17.87 -13.55
N SER A 26 8.45 -16.83 -12.74
CA SER A 26 9.28 -15.67 -13.07
C SER A 26 10.75 -15.87 -12.71
N ARG A 27 11.61 -15.37 -13.59
CA ARG A 27 13.04 -15.14 -13.38
C ARG A 27 13.38 -13.66 -13.20
N GLU A 28 12.41 -12.77 -13.34
CA GLU A 28 12.63 -11.33 -13.17
C GLU A 28 12.67 -10.95 -11.68
N SER A 29 13.79 -10.38 -11.25
CA SER A 29 14.08 -10.04 -9.84
C SER A 29 13.00 -9.16 -9.20
N LEU A 30 12.54 -8.09 -9.87
CA LEU A 30 11.53 -7.18 -9.30
C LEU A 30 10.18 -7.89 -9.08
N ARG A 31 9.76 -8.72 -10.03
CA ARG A 31 8.51 -9.50 -9.91
C ARG A 31 8.60 -10.52 -8.79
N ARG A 32 9.73 -11.22 -8.69
CA ARG A 32 9.99 -12.18 -7.62
C ARG A 32 10.02 -11.50 -6.25
N ALA A 33 10.71 -10.37 -6.12
CA ALA A 33 10.73 -9.57 -4.91
C ALA A 33 9.32 -9.13 -4.51
N ALA A 34 8.52 -8.60 -5.45
CA ALA A 34 7.13 -8.22 -5.18
C ALA A 34 6.27 -9.40 -4.71
N ALA A 35 6.48 -10.59 -5.28
CA ALA A 35 5.78 -11.80 -4.85
C ALA A 35 6.20 -12.26 -3.45
N HIS A 36 7.49 -12.24 -3.12
CA HIS A 36 7.99 -12.51 -1.76
C HIS A 36 7.41 -11.53 -0.72
N LEU A 37 7.32 -10.24 -1.05
CA LEU A 37 6.72 -9.23 -0.17
C LEU A 37 5.25 -9.53 0.11
N ARG A 38 4.47 -10.01 -0.87
CA ARG A 38 3.08 -10.41 -0.64
C ARG A 38 2.95 -11.57 0.34
N LEU A 39 3.88 -12.52 0.26
CA LEU A 39 3.97 -13.66 1.18
C LEU A 39 4.52 -13.27 2.57
N GLY A 40 4.95 -12.03 2.76
CA GLY A 40 5.52 -11.56 4.02
C GLY A 40 6.97 -11.99 4.24
N ASP A 41 7.72 -12.24 3.18
CA ASP A 41 9.14 -12.62 3.22
C ASP A 41 10.04 -11.47 2.72
N PRO A 42 10.29 -10.44 3.56
CA PRO A 42 11.12 -9.31 3.19
C PRO A 42 12.60 -9.68 3.01
N ASN A 43 13.07 -10.75 3.64
CA ASN A 43 14.45 -11.21 3.48
C ASN A 43 14.70 -11.81 2.10
N ALA A 44 13.81 -12.71 1.65
CA ALA A 44 13.90 -13.22 0.29
C ALA A 44 13.73 -12.11 -0.75
N ALA A 45 12.82 -11.16 -0.51
CA ALA A 45 12.67 -10.00 -1.39
C ALA A 45 13.95 -9.16 -1.49
N ARG A 46 14.65 -8.90 -0.38
CA ARG A 46 15.95 -8.20 -0.41
C ARG A 46 17.02 -8.98 -1.15
N ALA A 47 17.03 -10.32 -1.03
CA ALA A 47 17.98 -11.18 -1.73
C ALA A 47 17.80 -11.09 -3.26
N GLU A 48 16.55 -11.11 -3.76
CA GLU A 48 16.24 -10.91 -5.19
C GLU A 48 16.73 -9.53 -5.69
N LEU A 49 16.69 -8.50 -4.84
CA LEU A 49 17.07 -7.12 -5.20
C LEU A 49 18.55 -6.80 -4.98
N ALA A 50 19.37 -7.76 -4.51
CA ALA A 50 20.74 -7.49 -4.09
C ALA A 50 21.66 -7.14 -5.27
N ALA A 51 21.43 -7.74 -6.44
CA ALA A 51 22.22 -7.52 -7.65
C ALA A 51 21.60 -6.50 -8.63
N GLU A 52 20.41 -5.99 -8.32
CA GLU A 52 19.71 -5.04 -9.17
C GLU A 52 20.31 -3.63 -9.04
N ALA A 53 20.37 -2.93 -10.17
CA ALA A 53 20.79 -1.53 -10.20
C ALA A 53 19.79 -0.66 -9.42
N ASP A 54 20.32 0.35 -8.71
CA ASP A 54 19.47 1.28 -7.99
C ASP A 54 18.55 2.04 -8.95
N SER A 55 17.26 1.95 -8.66
CA SER A 55 16.17 2.62 -9.37
C SER A 55 15.03 2.90 -8.40
N ALA A 56 14.07 3.73 -8.79
CA ALA A 56 12.89 4.03 -8.00
C ALA A 56 12.11 2.77 -7.60
N ARG A 57 11.98 1.79 -8.51
CA ARG A 57 11.27 0.53 -8.26
C ARG A 57 12.01 -0.35 -7.26
N VAL A 58 13.34 -0.47 -7.38
CA VAL A 58 14.16 -1.21 -6.42
C VAL A 58 14.09 -0.55 -5.04
N ALA A 59 14.24 0.77 -4.97
CA ALA A 59 14.15 1.53 -3.73
C ALA A 59 12.77 1.37 -3.06
N LEU A 60 11.70 1.41 -3.84
CA LEU A 60 10.33 1.18 -3.37
C LEU A 60 10.14 -0.22 -2.77
N LEU A 61 10.61 -1.27 -3.45
CA LEU A 61 10.48 -2.64 -2.95
C LEU A 61 11.32 -2.87 -1.68
N ARG A 62 12.51 -2.25 -1.59
CA ARG A 62 13.32 -2.24 -0.36
C ARG A 62 12.61 -1.52 0.78
N ALA A 63 12.01 -0.35 0.52
CA ALA A 63 11.20 0.38 1.50
C ALA A 63 10.00 -0.44 1.99
N ARG A 64 9.31 -1.12 1.08
CA ARG A 64 8.21 -2.03 1.44
C ARG A 64 8.71 -3.21 2.29
N ALA A 65 9.89 -3.77 2.00
CA ALA A 65 10.50 -4.80 2.83
C ALA A 65 10.78 -4.31 4.25
N ALA A 66 11.35 -3.10 4.39
CA ALA A 66 11.58 -2.45 5.68
C ALA A 66 10.27 -2.22 6.45
N ALA A 67 9.22 -1.74 5.78
CA ALA A 67 7.90 -1.55 6.40
C ALA A 67 7.30 -2.87 6.92
N LEU A 68 7.39 -3.96 6.14
CA LEU A 68 6.92 -5.28 6.57
C LEU A 68 7.73 -5.88 7.72
N ASP A 69 8.98 -5.45 7.92
CA ASP A 69 9.78 -5.80 9.10
C ASP A 69 9.62 -4.81 10.26
N SER A 70 8.79 -3.78 10.10
CA SER A 70 8.65 -2.69 11.07
C SER A 70 9.98 -2.03 11.42
N GLN A 71 10.88 -1.91 10.43
CA GLN A 71 12.15 -1.23 10.62
C GLN A 71 11.94 0.28 10.80
N PRO A 72 12.67 0.95 11.72
CA PRO A 72 12.53 2.38 11.96
C PRO A 72 12.76 3.24 10.72
N GLU A 73 13.66 2.82 9.82
CA GLU A 73 13.99 3.56 8.60
C GLU A 73 12.97 3.42 7.46
N ALA A 74 11.90 2.64 7.60
CA ALA A 74 10.94 2.38 6.53
C ALA A 74 10.35 3.65 5.90
N ASP A 75 9.98 4.64 6.72
CA ASP A 75 9.44 5.92 6.26
C ASP A 75 10.49 6.75 5.50
N GLN A 76 11.74 6.75 5.98
CA GLN A 76 12.84 7.43 5.31
C GLN A 76 13.13 6.78 3.95
N GLN A 77 13.11 5.45 3.88
CA GLN A 77 13.29 4.71 2.62
C GLN A 77 12.13 4.97 1.64
N ALA A 78 10.89 5.03 2.11
CA ALA A 78 9.73 5.36 1.27
C ALA A 78 9.83 6.79 0.73
N ALA A 79 10.29 7.75 1.55
CA ALA A 79 10.55 9.12 1.11
C ALA A 79 11.67 9.18 0.05
N GLN A 80 12.73 8.39 0.20
CA GLN A 80 13.80 8.31 -0.80
C GLN A 80 13.31 7.69 -2.11
N ALA A 81 12.51 6.62 -2.06
CA ALA A 81 11.91 6.00 -3.24
C ALA A 81 11.01 6.99 -4.00
N ARG A 82 10.24 7.83 -3.28
CA ARG A 82 9.45 8.92 -3.87
C ARG A 82 10.32 9.94 -4.59
N ILE A 83 11.46 10.34 -4.02
CA ILE A 83 12.39 11.29 -4.64
C ILE A 83 12.96 10.71 -5.94
N LEU A 84 13.43 9.46 -5.90
CA LEU A 84 13.94 8.76 -7.08
C LEU A 84 12.88 8.61 -8.17
N ALA A 85 11.65 8.22 -7.80
CA ALA A 85 10.55 8.08 -8.75
C ALA A 85 10.23 9.39 -9.49
N ARG A 86 10.31 10.53 -8.81
CA ARG A 86 10.17 11.85 -9.46
C ARG A 86 11.31 12.15 -10.42
N GLN A 87 12.54 11.86 -10.03
CA GLN A 87 13.73 12.10 -10.85
C GLN A 87 13.74 11.23 -12.11
N GLU A 88 13.30 9.99 -11.99
CA GLU A 88 13.21 9.02 -13.09
C GLU A 88 11.94 9.19 -13.95
N GLY A 89 10.96 9.98 -13.49
CA GLY A 89 9.66 10.12 -14.15
C GLY A 89 8.78 8.87 -14.06
N ASP A 90 9.08 7.93 -13.15
CA ASP A 90 8.28 6.72 -12.95
C ASP A 90 7.04 7.04 -12.11
N SER A 91 5.95 7.36 -12.80
CA SER A 91 4.67 7.71 -12.18
C SER A 91 4.08 6.57 -11.33
N ALA A 92 4.29 5.30 -11.74
CA ALA A 92 3.77 4.16 -11.00
C ALA A 92 4.54 3.95 -9.69
N ALA A 93 5.88 4.03 -9.75
CA ALA A 93 6.71 3.98 -8.55
C ALA A 93 6.42 5.17 -7.62
N LEU A 94 6.16 6.36 -8.18
CA LEU A 94 5.82 7.54 -7.41
C LEU A 94 4.51 7.36 -6.63
N ILE A 95 3.45 6.91 -7.31
CA ILE A 95 2.15 6.61 -6.68
C ILE A 95 2.31 5.58 -5.56
N ALA A 96 3.07 4.51 -5.80
CA ALA A 96 3.28 3.47 -4.81
C ALA A 96 4.13 3.96 -3.61
N ALA A 97 5.14 4.81 -3.85
CA ALA A 97 5.97 5.37 -2.78
C ALA A 97 5.21 6.34 -1.88
N VAL A 98 4.39 7.24 -2.45
CA VAL A 98 3.54 8.13 -1.63
C VAL A 98 2.48 7.35 -0.88
N THR A 99 1.97 6.27 -1.46
CA THR A 99 1.01 5.38 -0.79
C THR A 99 1.65 4.70 0.41
N LEU A 100 2.83 4.09 0.25
CA LEU A 100 3.59 3.47 1.34
C LEU A 100 3.93 4.47 2.44
N LEU A 101 4.38 5.68 2.09
CA LEU A 101 4.68 6.73 3.07
C LEU A 101 3.43 7.14 3.87
N ALA A 102 2.27 7.20 3.22
CA ALA A 102 1.01 7.52 3.91
C ALA A 102 0.51 6.39 4.84
N GLU A 103 0.89 5.14 4.60
CA GLU A 103 0.62 4.03 5.53
C GLU A 103 1.35 4.23 6.87
N GLY A 104 2.60 4.73 6.85
CA GLY A 104 3.36 5.09 8.06
C GLY A 104 2.82 6.34 8.78
N GLN A 105 2.22 7.27 8.03
CA GLN A 105 1.71 8.55 8.55
C GLN A 105 0.30 8.47 9.16
N GLN A 106 -0.30 7.30 9.29
CA GLN A 106 -1.71 7.18 9.67
C GLN A 106 -2.07 7.84 11.01
N ALA A 107 -1.12 7.91 11.95
CA ALA A 107 -1.29 8.61 13.23
C ALA A 107 -1.55 10.12 13.05
N ASP A 108 -1.07 10.75 11.98
CA ASP A 108 -1.39 12.11 11.57
C ASP A 108 -2.18 12.08 10.23
N PRO A 109 -3.52 12.03 10.29
CA PRO A 109 -4.33 11.91 9.09
C PRO A 109 -4.17 13.10 8.13
N TYR A 110 -3.84 14.30 8.61
CA TYR A 110 -3.64 15.46 7.73
C TYR A 110 -2.31 15.37 6.98
N ALA A 111 -1.24 14.86 7.61
CA ALA A 111 0.00 14.56 6.91
C ALA A 111 -0.21 13.48 5.84
N ALA A 112 -0.86 12.37 6.19
CA ALA A 112 -1.16 11.30 5.25
C ALA A 112 -2.01 11.78 4.07
N LEU A 113 -3.03 12.62 4.30
CA LEU A 113 -3.85 13.21 3.23
C LEU A 113 -3.04 14.07 2.26
N ARG A 114 -2.11 14.90 2.77
CA ARG A 114 -1.23 15.73 1.93
C ARG A 114 -0.32 14.87 1.07
N THR A 115 0.23 13.79 1.63
CA THR A 115 1.06 12.83 0.91
C THR A 115 0.26 12.12 -0.19
N LEU A 116 -0.94 11.63 0.12
CA LEU A 116 -1.80 10.92 -0.85
C LEU A 116 -2.33 11.82 -1.98
N ALA A 117 -2.51 13.12 -1.71
CA ALA A 117 -2.95 14.09 -2.72
C ALA A 117 -1.97 14.17 -3.90
N GLU A 118 -0.68 13.94 -3.68
CA GLU A 118 0.28 13.87 -4.77
C GLU A 118 -0.01 12.70 -5.72
N GLY A 119 -0.21 11.49 -5.18
CA GLY A 119 -0.48 10.32 -6.02
C GLY A 119 -1.79 10.45 -6.80
N LEU A 120 -2.82 11.06 -6.19
CA LEU A 120 -4.05 11.43 -6.89
C LEU A 120 -3.77 12.40 -8.04
N LYS A 121 -2.93 13.42 -7.80
CA LYS A 121 -2.61 14.42 -8.82
C LYS A 121 -1.80 13.83 -9.97
N VAL A 122 -0.88 12.91 -9.70
CA VAL A 122 -0.13 12.18 -10.73
C VAL A 122 -1.07 11.35 -11.60
N ALA A 123 -2.01 10.61 -10.99
CA ALA A 123 -3.01 9.85 -11.75
C ALA A 123 -3.87 10.75 -12.64
N GLU A 124 -4.31 11.90 -12.10
CA GLU A 124 -5.09 12.89 -12.86
C GLU A 124 -4.31 13.45 -14.07
N ILE A 125 -3.06 13.89 -13.87
CA ILE A 125 -2.24 14.48 -14.94
C ILE A 125 -1.91 13.45 -16.03
N THR A 126 -1.72 12.19 -15.66
CA THR A 126 -1.42 11.10 -16.60
C THR A 126 -2.67 10.51 -17.27
N GLY A 127 -3.86 11.02 -16.95
CA GLY A 127 -5.14 10.51 -17.48
C GLY A 127 -5.47 9.09 -17.01
N GLN A 128 -4.81 8.62 -15.95
CA GLN A 128 -4.99 7.28 -15.40
C GLN A 128 -6.06 7.27 -14.31
N SER A 129 -6.75 6.14 -14.19
CA SER A 129 -7.60 5.91 -13.02
C SER A 129 -6.72 5.86 -11.77
N ALA A 130 -7.14 6.54 -10.70
CA ALA A 130 -6.46 6.45 -9.41
C ALA A 130 -6.28 4.99 -8.97
N ASP A 131 -5.05 4.67 -8.55
CA ASP A 131 -4.63 3.35 -8.12
C ASP A 131 -5.49 2.83 -6.96
N PRO A 132 -5.95 1.56 -7.01
CA PRO A 132 -6.85 1.01 -6.00
C PRO A 132 -6.21 0.91 -4.61
N HIS A 133 -4.90 0.66 -4.50
CA HIS A 133 -4.21 0.61 -3.21
C HIS A 133 -4.12 2.02 -2.61
N LEU A 134 -3.78 3.02 -3.42
CA LEU A 134 -3.83 4.42 -3.02
C LEU A 134 -5.22 4.81 -2.49
N LEU A 135 -6.29 4.44 -3.20
CA LEU A 135 -7.66 4.71 -2.76
C LEU A 135 -8.01 3.98 -1.46
N ALA A 136 -7.55 2.75 -1.28
CA ALA A 136 -7.81 1.98 -0.07
C ALA A 136 -7.10 2.61 1.16
N VAL A 137 -5.85 3.04 1.02
CA VAL A 137 -5.13 3.77 2.09
C VAL A 137 -5.81 5.12 2.37
N LEU A 138 -6.22 5.84 1.32
CA LEU A 138 -6.99 7.09 1.47
C LEU A 138 -8.30 6.88 2.23
N ALA A 139 -9.00 5.77 2.00
CA ALA A 139 -10.23 5.45 2.72
C ALA A 139 -9.99 5.33 4.23
N HIS A 140 -8.94 4.62 4.65
CA HIS A 140 -8.55 4.51 6.07
C HIS A 140 -8.16 5.87 6.66
N THR A 141 -7.35 6.66 5.94
CA THR A 141 -6.99 8.02 6.37
C THR A 141 -8.22 8.91 6.55
N GLN A 142 -9.17 8.87 5.60
CA GLN A 142 -10.39 9.66 5.65
C GLN A 142 -11.35 9.19 6.74
N ALA A 143 -11.44 7.88 6.99
CA ALA A 143 -12.33 7.32 8.01
C ALA A 143 -12.01 7.83 9.43
N ARG A 144 -10.74 8.17 9.70
CA ARG A 144 -10.30 8.81 10.95
C ARG A 144 -10.91 10.19 11.19
N LEU A 145 -11.30 10.89 10.12
CA LEU A 145 -11.89 12.24 10.18
C LEU A 145 -13.39 12.23 9.87
N ASN A 146 -13.82 11.33 8.98
CA ASN A 146 -15.18 11.17 8.52
C ASN A 146 -15.38 9.75 7.97
N VAL A 147 -16.01 8.89 8.78
CA VAL A 147 -16.27 7.48 8.46
C VAL A 147 -17.03 7.33 7.14
N ARG A 148 -18.08 8.12 6.91
CA ARG A 148 -18.90 8.03 5.69
C ARG A 148 -18.09 8.34 4.43
N LYS A 149 -17.22 9.34 4.48
CA LYS A 149 -16.32 9.69 3.38
C LYS A 149 -15.31 8.56 3.13
N GLY A 150 -14.72 8.02 4.20
CA GLY A 150 -13.84 6.86 4.13
C GLY A 150 -14.50 5.66 3.45
N GLN A 151 -15.71 5.30 3.86
CA GLN A 151 -16.49 4.19 3.27
C GLN A 151 -16.80 4.41 1.79
N ALA A 152 -17.19 5.63 1.39
CA ALA A 152 -17.43 5.95 -0.02
C ALA A 152 -16.16 5.81 -0.88
N THR A 153 -15.00 6.18 -0.34
CA THR A 153 -13.72 5.97 -1.01
C THR A 153 -13.32 4.49 -1.03
N ALA A 154 -13.59 3.75 0.05
CA ALA A 154 -13.34 2.31 0.12
C ALA A 154 -14.16 1.52 -0.91
N ALA A 155 -15.43 1.90 -1.13
CA ALA A 155 -16.26 1.29 -2.17
C ALA A 155 -15.63 1.44 -3.57
N LYS A 156 -15.14 2.64 -3.91
CA LYS A 156 -14.43 2.89 -5.17
C LYS A 156 -13.12 2.10 -5.26
N ALA A 157 -12.38 2.00 -4.16
CA ALA A 157 -11.17 1.19 -4.10
C ALA A 157 -11.50 -0.29 -4.37
N LEU A 158 -12.57 -0.81 -3.76
CA LEU A 158 -13.02 -2.18 -3.90
C LEU A 158 -13.43 -2.50 -5.35
N GLU A 159 -14.20 -1.62 -6.00
CA GLU A 159 -14.61 -1.75 -7.41
C GLU A 159 -13.42 -1.86 -8.36
N ARG A 160 -12.32 -1.16 -8.06
CA ARG A 160 -11.12 -1.11 -8.90
C ARG A 160 -10.07 -2.15 -8.52
N SER A 161 -10.21 -2.79 -7.37
CA SER A 161 -9.22 -3.72 -6.85
C SER A 161 -9.25 -5.04 -7.62
N ALA A 162 -8.07 -5.54 -7.97
CA ALA A 162 -7.95 -6.93 -8.42
C ALA A 162 -8.34 -7.88 -7.27
N PRO A 163 -8.92 -9.05 -7.56
CA PRO A 163 -9.14 -10.10 -6.57
C PRO A 163 -7.86 -10.42 -5.80
N ARG A 164 -8.00 -10.77 -4.51
CA ARG A 164 -6.89 -11.28 -3.68
C ARG A 164 -5.69 -10.32 -3.59
N SER A 165 -5.92 -9.03 -3.80
CA SER A 165 -4.89 -7.99 -3.73
C SER A 165 -4.89 -7.28 -2.37
N PRO A 166 -3.76 -6.72 -1.92
CA PRO A 166 -3.71 -5.91 -0.70
C PRO A 166 -4.72 -4.75 -0.70
N ALA A 167 -4.90 -4.09 -1.85
CA ALA A 167 -5.88 -3.02 -2.03
C ALA A 167 -7.31 -3.49 -1.72
N ARG A 168 -7.68 -4.69 -2.18
CA ARG A 168 -9.00 -5.29 -1.95
C ARG A 168 -9.24 -5.57 -0.48
N VAL A 169 -8.26 -6.18 0.19
CA VAL A 169 -8.30 -6.46 1.63
C VAL A 169 -8.48 -5.16 2.41
N LEU A 170 -7.67 -4.14 2.12
CA LEU A 170 -7.76 -2.83 2.77
C LEU A 170 -9.13 -2.16 2.55
N ALA A 171 -9.67 -2.24 1.33
CA ALA A 171 -10.99 -1.68 1.03
C ALA A 171 -12.10 -2.39 1.81
N LEU A 172 -12.07 -3.72 1.91
CA LEU A 172 -13.03 -4.50 2.69
C LEU A 172 -12.94 -4.18 4.19
N LEU A 173 -11.75 -4.01 4.73
CA LEU A 173 -11.55 -3.57 6.12
C LEU A 173 -12.16 -2.19 6.37
N ALA A 174 -11.94 -1.22 5.47
CA ALA A 174 -12.52 0.12 5.59
C ALA A 174 -14.07 0.13 5.45
N LEU A 175 -14.64 -0.89 4.79
CA LEU A 175 -16.09 -1.10 4.69
C LEU A 175 -16.66 -1.90 5.88
N ALA A 176 -15.88 -2.18 6.91
CA ALA A 176 -16.27 -3.01 8.05
C ALA A 176 -16.71 -4.43 7.64
N ARG A 177 -16.03 -5.03 6.66
CA ARG A 177 -16.25 -6.41 6.18
C ARG A 177 -15.02 -7.30 6.48
N PRO A 178 -14.70 -7.55 7.77
CA PRO A 178 -13.46 -8.25 8.15
C PRO A 178 -13.41 -9.70 7.68
N ASP A 179 -14.55 -10.41 7.66
CA ASP A 179 -14.60 -11.82 7.23
C ASP A 179 -14.27 -11.95 5.74
N ASP A 180 -14.82 -11.08 4.90
CA ASP A 180 -14.50 -11.01 3.48
C ASP A 180 -13.04 -10.63 3.25
N ALA A 181 -12.52 -9.67 4.03
CA ALA A 181 -11.12 -9.27 3.97
C ALA A 181 -10.19 -10.44 4.32
N HIS A 182 -10.56 -11.23 5.32
CA HIS A 182 -9.82 -12.42 5.73
C HIS A 182 -9.85 -13.50 4.64
N ALA A 183 -11.01 -13.76 4.05
CA ALA A 183 -11.15 -14.73 2.96
C ALA A 183 -10.31 -14.33 1.73
N GLU A 184 -10.32 -13.06 1.33
CA GLU A 184 -9.50 -12.54 0.24
C GLU A 184 -8.00 -12.61 0.54
N ALA A 185 -7.60 -12.29 1.78
CA ALA A 185 -6.23 -12.39 2.24
C ALA A 185 -5.72 -13.84 2.18
N GLN A 186 -6.49 -14.79 2.71
CA GLN A 186 -6.17 -16.22 2.67
C GLN A 186 -6.05 -16.72 1.23
N ALA A 187 -7.04 -16.40 0.38
CA ALA A 187 -7.04 -16.83 -1.02
C ALA A 187 -5.86 -16.25 -1.83
N GLY A 188 -5.34 -15.09 -1.42
CA GLY A 188 -4.19 -14.42 -2.04
C GLY A 188 -2.82 -14.77 -1.45
N ASP A 189 -2.76 -15.66 -0.46
CA ASP A 189 -1.56 -15.89 0.37
C ASP A 189 -0.95 -14.58 0.91
N LEU A 190 -1.80 -13.61 1.27
CA LEU A 190 -1.33 -12.29 1.69
C LEU A 190 -0.98 -12.28 3.18
N HIS A 191 0.22 -11.79 3.48
CA HIS A 191 0.67 -11.67 4.86
C HIS A 191 -0.01 -10.50 5.60
N PRO A 192 -0.50 -10.69 6.85
CA PRO A 192 -1.25 -9.65 7.57
C PRO A 192 -0.53 -8.31 7.80
N ARG A 193 0.80 -8.31 7.75
CA ARG A 193 1.59 -7.07 7.89
C ARG A 193 1.32 -6.04 6.79
N TRP A 194 0.71 -6.44 5.66
CA TRP A 194 0.27 -5.50 4.61
C TRP A 194 -0.81 -4.51 5.06
N TRP A 195 -1.56 -4.82 6.11
CA TRP A 195 -2.59 -3.94 6.66
C TRP A 195 -2.44 -3.72 8.17
N ALA A 196 -1.27 -3.98 8.74
CA ALA A 196 -1.05 -3.78 10.18
C ALA A 196 -1.26 -2.32 10.63
N PHE A 197 -1.02 -1.35 9.75
CA PHE A 197 -1.23 0.07 10.03
C PHE A 197 -2.70 0.44 10.30
N THR A 198 -3.66 -0.41 9.88
CA THR A 198 -5.08 -0.16 10.11
C THR A 198 -5.48 -0.43 11.57
N ALA A 199 -4.64 -1.13 12.34
CA ALA A 199 -4.93 -1.54 13.71
C ALA A 199 -4.67 -0.45 14.78
N ALA A 200 -4.22 0.75 14.40
CA ALA A 200 -3.87 1.81 15.36
C ALA A 200 -5.10 2.51 15.98
N PRO A 201 -5.01 2.98 17.25
CA PRO A 201 -6.15 3.25 18.11
C PRO A 201 -6.93 4.49 17.66
N MET A 202 -8.25 4.45 17.83
CA MET A 202 -9.09 5.66 17.73
C MET A 202 -8.52 6.73 18.65
N PRO A 203 -8.46 8.01 18.23
CA PRO A 203 -8.13 9.08 19.16
C PRO A 203 -9.12 9.01 20.31
N SER A 204 -8.61 8.82 21.53
CA SER A 204 -9.38 9.06 22.74
C SER A 204 -9.88 10.50 22.63
N THR A 205 -11.17 10.68 22.38
CA THR A 205 -11.82 11.97 22.51
C THR A 205 -11.53 12.42 23.93
N SER A 206 -10.62 13.37 24.11
CA SER A 206 -10.45 14.08 25.37
C SER A 206 -11.82 14.66 25.69
N ALA A 207 -12.50 14.02 26.66
CA ALA A 207 -13.75 14.52 27.19
C ALA A 207 -13.51 15.97 27.61
N GLY A 208 -14.34 16.87 27.09
CA GLY A 208 -14.21 18.29 27.34
C GLY A 208 -14.20 18.57 28.84
N THR A 209 -13.21 19.32 29.29
CA THR A 209 -13.32 20.03 30.56
C THR A 209 -13.97 21.38 30.27
N ALA A 210 -15.14 21.51 30.85
CA ALA A 210 -16.04 22.65 30.85
C ALA A 210 -15.37 24.02 30.99
N ARG A 211 -16.05 25.01 30.39
CA ARG A 211 -15.93 26.44 30.69
C ARG A 211 -16.00 26.65 32.21
N THR A 212 -15.06 27.42 32.75
CA THR A 212 -15.30 28.18 33.99
C THR A 212 -15.37 29.64 33.62
N VAL A 213 -16.61 30.14 33.60
CA VAL A 213 -16.91 31.56 33.78
C VAL A 213 -16.85 31.78 35.30
N ALA A 214 -16.06 32.73 35.76
CA ALA A 214 -16.14 33.24 37.12
C ALA A 214 -15.98 34.76 37.05
N ASP A 215 -17.13 35.44 36.97
CA ASP A 215 -17.28 36.79 37.50
C ASP A 215 -17.30 36.68 39.04
N GLY A 216 -16.51 37.53 39.67
CA GLY A 216 -16.44 37.74 41.12
C GLY A 216 -15.59 38.97 41.41
#